data_AF-A0A1M5Q2A9-F1
#
_entry.id   AF-A0A1M5Q2A9-F1
#
_cell.length_a   1.000
_cell.length_b   1.000
_cell.length_c   1.000
_cell.angle_alpha   90.00
_cell.angle_beta   90.00
_cell.angle_gamma   90.00
#
_symmetry.space_group_name_H-M   'P 1'
#
loop_
_entity.id
_entity.type
_entity.pdbx_description
1 polymer ?
#
loop_
_entity_poly.entity_id
_entity_poly.type
_entity_poly.pdbx_seq_one_letter_code
_entity_poly.pdbx_strand_id
1 'polypeptide(L)'
;MATGVGTRLRALAEYDVLALTALIWFLAKFLRYALPPLFPTFQAGFGVSTAALGAAFTAMLTVYAAMQFPSGALADRVGVRWVIVAGAGVTGIGALVLAVPVPEPLALGVVVLGMLLVGLGTGVHKTVAVRLLSRLYPERTGRTLGVLDTLGAFGGVAAPAAVVAVSGAAIAGVAAPWLDWHSLFLAGALVAALALTGVVAVVE
;
A
#
# COMPACT_ATOMS: atom_id res chain seq x y z
N MET A 1 32.57 22.95 -17.49
CA MET A 1 31.16 23.12 -17.07
C MET A 1 30.45 21.78 -17.20
N ALA A 2 30.45 20.96 -16.14
CA ALA A 2 29.65 19.74 -16.12
C ALA A 2 28.17 20.15 -16.07
N THR A 3 27.39 19.70 -17.05
CA THR A 3 25.98 20.04 -17.24
C THR A 3 25.18 19.77 -15.97
N GLY A 4 24.47 20.79 -15.44
CA GLY A 4 23.70 20.71 -14.19
C GLY A 4 22.63 19.60 -14.13
N VAL A 5 22.34 18.96 -15.28
CA VAL A 5 21.54 17.74 -15.38
C VAL A 5 22.21 16.56 -14.67
N GLY A 6 23.52 16.34 -14.83
CA GLY A 6 24.24 15.22 -14.20
C GLY A 6 24.31 15.34 -12.67
N THR A 7 24.47 16.56 -12.16
CA THR A 7 24.46 16.84 -10.72
C THR A 7 23.05 16.69 -10.13
N ARG A 8 22.01 17.10 -10.85
CA ARG A 8 20.61 16.89 -10.46
C ARG A 8 20.22 15.42 -10.47
N LEU A 9 20.66 14.64 -11.47
CA LEU A 9 20.40 13.20 -11.53
C LEU A 9 21.08 12.42 -10.41
N ARG A 10 22.31 12.80 -10.02
CA ARG A 10 22.98 12.21 -8.84
C ARG A 10 22.30 12.59 -7.52
N ALA A 11 21.82 13.83 -7.41
CA ALA A 11 21.03 14.27 -6.25
C ALA A 11 19.65 13.60 -6.19
N LEU A 12 19.05 13.24 -7.33
CA LEU A 12 17.82 12.44 -7.36
C LEU A 12 18.08 11.00 -6.95
N ALA A 13 19.20 10.41 -7.41
CA ALA A 13 19.65 9.09 -6.99
C ALA A 13 19.92 9.02 -5.48
N GLU A 14 20.39 10.12 -4.88
CA GLU A 14 20.59 10.27 -3.43
C GLU A 14 19.30 10.07 -2.62
N TYR A 15 18.11 10.33 -3.21
CA TYR A 15 16.81 10.14 -2.56
C TYR A 15 16.05 8.90 -3.02
N ASP A 16 16.67 7.98 -3.77
CA ASP A 16 15.99 6.79 -4.30
C ASP A 16 15.34 5.96 -3.19
N VAL A 17 16.03 5.79 -2.05
CA VAL A 17 15.49 5.07 -0.88
C VAL A 17 14.28 5.80 -0.29
N LEU A 18 14.30 7.13 -0.23
CA LEU A 18 13.17 7.93 0.26
C LEU A 18 11.98 7.83 -0.71
N ALA A 19 12.23 8.02 -2.01
CA ALA A 19 11.19 7.95 -3.03
C ALA A 19 10.51 6.58 -3.02
N LEU A 20 11.30 5.51 -2.95
CA LEU A 20 10.81 4.14 -2.92
C LEU A 20 10.02 3.82 -1.64
N THR A 21 10.57 4.13 -0.47
CA THR A 21 9.86 3.89 0.80
C THR A 21 8.60 4.75 0.92
N ALA A 22 8.60 5.95 0.35
CA ALA A 22 7.42 6.80 0.27
C ALA A 22 6.36 6.29 -0.71
N LEU A 23 6.76 5.77 -1.87
CA LEU A 23 5.85 5.12 -2.82
C LEU A 23 5.17 3.90 -2.18
N ILE A 24 5.96 3.06 -1.50
CA ILE A 24 5.44 1.90 -0.78
C ILE A 24 4.48 2.34 0.33
N TRP A 25 4.80 3.41 1.06
CA TRP A 25 3.92 3.94 2.11
C TRP A 25 2.64 4.59 1.56
N PHE A 26 2.73 5.30 0.44
CA PHE A 26 1.59 5.79 -0.32
C PHE A 26 0.67 4.62 -0.69
N LEU A 27 1.22 3.57 -1.29
CA LEU A 27 0.46 2.39 -1.70
C LEU A 27 -0.18 1.67 -0.52
N ALA A 28 0.55 1.51 0.58
CA ALA A 28 0.06 0.92 1.82
C ALA A 28 -1.15 1.68 2.40
N LYS A 29 -1.15 3.02 2.33
CA LYS A 29 -2.29 3.83 2.74
C LYS A 29 -3.41 3.79 1.70
N PHE A 30 -3.09 3.88 0.42
CA PHE A 30 -4.06 3.82 -0.66
C PHE A 30 -4.91 2.55 -0.58
N LEU A 31 -4.28 1.38 -0.51
CA LEU A 31 -4.98 0.09 -0.46
C LEU A 31 -5.87 -0.05 0.78
N ARG A 32 -5.40 0.40 1.96
CA ARG A 32 -6.20 0.35 3.18
C ARG A 32 -7.40 1.29 3.14
N TYR A 33 -7.21 2.51 2.63
CA TYR A 33 -8.26 3.54 2.60
C TYR A 33 -9.19 3.44 1.38
N ALA A 34 -8.89 2.59 0.40
CA ALA A 34 -9.82 2.25 -0.67
C ALA A 34 -10.97 1.35 -0.18
N LEU A 35 -10.79 0.62 0.93
CA LEU A 35 -11.76 -0.36 1.42
C LEU A 35 -13.04 0.26 2.02
N PRO A 36 -13.01 1.25 2.93
CA PRO A 36 -14.23 1.77 3.56
C PRO A 36 -15.27 2.33 2.57
N PRO A 37 -14.88 3.11 1.53
CA PRO A 37 -15.82 3.57 0.51
C PRO A 37 -16.51 2.45 -0.29
N LEU A 38 -15.93 1.24 -0.31
CA LEU A 38 -16.52 0.07 -0.98
C LEU A 38 -17.52 -0.68 -0.10
N PHE A 39 -17.71 -0.31 1.17
CA PHE A 39 -18.64 -1.01 2.06
C PHE A 39 -20.07 -1.06 1.54
N PRO A 40 -20.66 0.01 0.97
CA PRO A 40 -21.99 -0.08 0.37
C PRO A 40 -22.06 -1.09 -0.77
N THR A 41 -21.01 -1.16 -1.60
CA THR A 41 -20.89 -2.14 -2.69
C THR A 41 -20.84 -3.58 -2.14
N PHE A 42 -20.07 -3.82 -1.08
CA PHE A 42 -20.00 -5.13 -0.45
C PHE A 42 -21.31 -5.53 0.24
N GLN A 43 -22.02 -4.59 0.87
CA GLN A 43 -23.34 -4.84 1.46
C GLN A 43 -24.35 -5.26 0.39
N ALA A 44 -24.41 -4.51 -0.72
CA ALA A 44 -25.32 -4.80 -1.83
C ALA A 44 -24.97 -6.10 -2.57
N GLY A 45 -23.67 -6.36 -2.77
CA GLY A 45 -23.19 -7.53 -3.52
C GLY A 45 -23.21 -8.83 -2.72
N PHE A 46 -22.88 -8.78 -1.42
CA PHE A 46 -22.69 -9.97 -0.58
C PHE A 46 -23.78 -10.16 0.47
N GLY A 47 -24.74 -9.23 0.58
CA GLY A 47 -25.81 -9.30 1.58
C GLY A 47 -25.32 -9.22 3.04
N VAL A 48 -24.14 -8.64 3.26
CA VAL A 48 -23.47 -8.57 4.56
C VAL A 48 -23.82 -7.28 5.30
N SER A 49 -23.76 -7.27 6.64
CA SER A 49 -24.00 -6.07 7.45
C SER A 49 -22.79 -5.15 7.53
N THR A 50 -23.01 -3.85 7.76
CA THR A 50 -21.96 -2.88 8.09
C THR A 50 -21.12 -3.31 9.29
N ALA A 51 -21.74 -3.97 10.29
CA ALA A 51 -21.04 -4.46 11.47
C ALA A 51 -20.01 -5.55 11.13
N ALA A 52 -20.36 -6.49 10.24
CA ALA A 52 -19.43 -7.53 9.80
C ALA A 52 -18.28 -6.97 8.95
N LEU A 53 -18.56 -6.02 8.05
CA LEU A 53 -17.51 -5.32 7.30
C LEU A 53 -16.60 -4.48 8.21
N GLY A 54 -17.18 -3.79 9.19
CA GLY A 54 -16.44 -3.08 10.23
C GLY A 54 -15.53 -4.00 11.03
N ALA A 55 -16.04 -5.18 11.43
CA ALA A 55 -15.24 -6.19 12.13
C ALA A 55 -14.06 -6.70 11.28
N ALA A 56 -14.28 -6.96 9.98
CA ALA A 56 -13.21 -7.36 9.06
C ALA A 56 -12.14 -6.27 8.90
N PHE A 57 -12.56 -5.01 8.76
CA PHE A 57 -11.63 -3.87 8.68
C PHE A 57 -10.87 -3.64 9.98
N THR A 58 -11.53 -3.79 11.14
CA THR A 58 -10.86 -3.78 12.44
C THR A 58 -9.86 -4.91 12.55
N ALA A 59 -10.19 -6.13 12.10
CA ALA A 59 -9.25 -7.25 12.09
C ALA A 59 -8.00 -6.94 11.23
N MET A 60 -8.18 -6.34 10.05
CA MET A 60 -7.07 -5.84 9.24
C MET A 60 -6.20 -4.83 10.00
N LEU A 61 -6.80 -3.84 10.66
CA LEU A 61 -6.06 -2.83 11.42
C LEU A 61 -5.35 -3.43 12.65
N THR A 62 -5.94 -4.43 13.28
CA THR A 62 -5.34 -5.19 14.38
C THR A 62 -4.12 -5.97 13.90
N VAL A 63 -4.23 -6.70 12.78
CA VAL A 63 -3.09 -7.40 12.16
C VAL A 63 -2.00 -6.41 11.77
N TYR A 64 -2.36 -5.30 11.13
CA TYR A 64 -1.46 -4.19 10.82
C TYR A 64 -0.71 -3.71 12.08
N ALA A 65 -1.44 -3.43 13.16
CA ALA A 65 -0.86 -2.91 14.39
C ALA A 65 0.05 -3.94 15.06
N ALA A 66 -0.38 -5.20 15.12
CA ALA A 66 0.36 -6.31 15.71
C ALA A 66 1.69 -6.56 14.99
N MET A 67 1.78 -6.28 13.69
CA MET A 67 3.00 -6.47 12.89
C MET A 67 4.05 -5.38 13.03
N GLN A 68 3.69 -4.21 13.57
CA GLN A 68 4.63 -3.08 13.70
C GLN A 68 5.78 -3.37 14.68
N PHE A 69 5.52 -4.10 15.76
CA PHE A 69 6.55 -4.49 16.73
C PHE A 69 7.49 -5.59 16.21
N PRO A 70 6.98 -6.77 15.76
CA PRO A 70 7.85 -7.84 15.29
C PRO A 70 8.63 -7.46 14.03
N SER A 71 8.12 -6.55 13.18
CA SER A 71 8.84 -6.10 12.00
C SER A 71 10.16 -5.40 12.32
N GLY A 72 10.19 -4.58 13.38
CA GLY A 72 11.42 -3.92 13.83
C GLY A 72 12.46 -4.93 14.29
N ALA A 73 12.06 -5.88 15.13
CA ALA A 73 12.94 -6.94 15.63
C ALA A 73 13.38 -7.91 14.50
N LEU A 74 12.54 -8.15 13.51
CA LEU A 74 12.90 -8.96 12.35
C LEU A 74 13.92 -8.22 11.47
N ALA A 75 13.76 -6.91 11.29
CA ALA A 75 14.69 -6.08 10.52
C ALA A 75 16.09 -6.04 11.17
N ASP A 76 16.18 -6.14 12.50
CA ASP A 76 17.45 -6.32 13.21
C ASP A 76 18.16 -7.64 12.90
N ARG A 77 17.39 -8.71 12.63
CA ARG A 77 17.95 -10.06 12.45
C ARG A 77 18.28 -10.38 11.01
N VAL A 78 17.36 -10.08 10.09
CA VAL A 78 17.50 -10.45 8.67
C VAL A 78 17.78 -9.26 7.77
N GLY A 79 17.79 -8.04 8.31
CA GLY A 79 18.06 -6.82 7.56
C GLY A 79 16.80 -6.11 7.05
N VAL A 80 16.89 -4.78 6.98
CA VAL A 80 15.80 -3.87 6.59
C VAL A 80 15.24 -4.19 5.19
N ARG A 81 16.13 -4.46 4.24
CA ARG A 81 15.78 -4.80 2.84
C ARG A 81 14.74 -5.91 2.77
N TRP A 82 15.06 -7.06 3.36
CA TRP A 82 14.25 -8.27 3.25
C TRP A 82 12.89 -8.11 3.92
N VAL A 83 12.84 -7.33 5.00
CA VAL A 83 11.59 -7.03 5.70
C VAL A 83 10.69 -6.10 4.86
N ILE A 84 11.25 -5.09 4.19
CA ILE A 84 10.49 -4.24 3.25
C ILE A 84 10.00 -5.07 2.05
N VAL A 85 10.86 -5.90 1.45
CA VAL A 85 10.49 -6.78 0.32
C VAL A 85 9.35 -7.72 0.73
N ALA A 86 9.46 -8.39 1.87
CA ALA A 86 8.43 -9.30 2.36
C ALA A 86 7.11 -8.57 2.60
N GLY A 87 7.13 -7.40 3.28
CA GLY A 87 5.94 -6.61 3.51
C GLY A 87 5.26 -6.16 2.21
N ALA A 88 6.05 -5.64 1.25
CA ALA A 88 5.52 -5.16 -0.02
C ALA A 88 4.98 -6.31 -0.88
N GLY A 89 5.64 -7.47 -0.85
CA GLY A 89 5.17 -8.70 -1.49
C GLY A 89 3.83 -9.17 -0.92
N VAL A 90 3.72 -9.28 0.40
CA VAL A 90 2.46 -9.68 1.06
C VAL A 90 1.34 -8.67 0.78
N THR A 91 1.66 -7.37 0.77
CA THR A 91 0.68 -6.32 0.41
C THR A 91 0.23 -6.47 -1.04
N GLY A 92 1.15 -6.71 -1.97
CA GLY A 92 0.85 -6.94 -3.38
C GLY A 92 0.01 -8.20 -3.61
N ILE A 93 0.30 -9.28 -2.88
CA ILE A 93 -0.53 -10.50 -2.91
C ILE A 93 -1.94 -10.20 -2.38
N GLY A 94 -2.07 -9.48 -1.27
CA GLY A 94 -3.39 -9.07 -0.76
C GLY A 94 -4.16 -8.22 -1.77
N ALA A 95 -3.48 -7.31 -2.46
CA ALA A 95 -4.07 -6.53 -3.55
C ALA A 95 -4.47 -7.41 -4.76
N LEU A 96 -3.67 -8.40 -5.15
CA LEU A 96 -4.05 -9.35 -6.19
C LEU A 96 -5.27 -10.18 -5.80
N VAL A 97 -5.34 -10.64 -4.54
CA VAL A 97 -6.52 -11.36 -4.02
C VAL A 97 -7.78 -10.50 -4.13
N LEU A 98 -7.68 -9.19 -3.81
CA LEU A 98 -8.78 -8.24 -3.95
C LEU A 98 -9.06 -7.85 -5.42
N ALA A 99 -8.14 -8.11 -6.33
CA ALA A 99 -8.28 -7.79 -7.75
C ALA A 99 -8.97 -8.89 -8.56
N VAL A 100 -9.13 -10.09 -8.00
CA VAL A 100 -9.76 -11.22 -8.69
C VAL A 100 -11.24 -11.29 -8.31
N PRO A 101 -12.16 -11.13 -9.27
CA PRO A 101 -13.58 -11.33 -9.03
C PRO A 101 -13.84 -12.81 -8.72
N VAL A 102 -14.48 -13.08 -7.59
CA VAL A 102 -14.84 -14.44 -7.16
C VAL A 102 -16.36 -14.52 -6.98
N PRO A 103 -17.02 -15.58 -7.48
CA PRO A 103 -18.46 -15.75 -7.31
C PRO A 103 -18.84 -16.11 -5.86
N GLU A 104 -20.09 -15.81 -5.50
CA GLU A 104 -20.71 -16.31 -4.27
C GLU A 104 -20.73 -17.85 -4.23
N PRO A 105 -20.58 -18.49 -3.06
CA PRO A 105 -20.53 -17.89 -1.71
C PRO A 105 -19.11 -17.51 -1.20
N LEU A 106 -18.08 -17.61 -2.05
CA LEU A 106 -16.68 -17.46 -1.62
C LEU A 106 -16.20 -16.00 -1.59
N ALA A 107 -16.91 -15.08 -2.26
CA ALA A 107 -16.45 -13.72 -2.50
C ALA A 107 -16.13 -12.95 -1.20
N LEU A 108 -17.01 -13.00 -0.19
CA LEU A 108 -16.79 -12.33 1.09
C LEU A 108 -15.52 -12.84 1.80
N GLY A 109 -15.30 -14.16 1.81
CA GLY A 109 -14.11 -14.76 2.42
C GLY A 109 -12.82 -14.30 1.74
N VAL A 110 -12.84 -14.20 0.41
CA VAL A 110 -11.72 -13.70 -0.39
C VAL A 110 -11.43 -12.23 -0.10
N VAL A 111 -12.46 -11.40 0.02
CA VAL A 111 -12.29 -9.97 0.41
C VAL A 111 -11.67 -9.86 1.79
N VAL A 112 -12.18 -10.61 2.78
CA VAL A 112 -11.61 -10.60 4.14
C VAL A 112 -10.16 -11.07 4.14
N LEU A 113 -9.83 -12.15 3.40
CA LEU A 113 -8.46 -12.62 3.26
C LEU A 113 -7.55 -11.54 2.66
N GLY A 114 -8.00 -10.88 1.59
CA GLY A 114 -7.31 -9.77 0.96
C GLY A 114 -7.06 -8.61 1.93
N MET A 115 -8.07 -8.22 2.71
CA MET A 115 -7.93 -7.20 3.77
C MET A 115 -6.85 -7.61 4.79
N LEU A 116 -6.89 -8.85 5.30
CA LEU A 116 -5.93 -9.33 6.29
C LEU A 116 -4.49 -9.35 5.74
N LEU A 117 -4.30 -9.77 4.49
CA LEU A 117 -3.00 -9.75 3.81
C LEU A 117 -2.49 -8.32 3.62
N VAL A 118 -3.35 -7.38 3.21
CA VAL A 118 -3.00 -5.96 3.13
C VAL A 118 -2.60 -5.44 4.52
N GLY A 119 -3.35 -5.76 5.58
CA GLY A 119 -2.99 -5.41 6.96
C GLY A 119 -1.62 -5.96 7.37
N LEU A 120 -1.40 -7.25 7.16
CA LEU A 120 -0.16 -7.96 7.46
C LEU A 120 1.05 -7.32 6.76
N GLY A 121 0.97 -7.14 5.44
CA GLY A 121 2.07 -6.58 4.67
C GLY A 121 2.34 -5.10 5.00
N THR A 122 1.29 -4.30 5.12
CA THR A 122 1.45 -2.85 5.39
C THR A 122 1.93 -2.55 6.81
N GLY A 123 1.63 -3.41 7.79
CA GLY A 123 2.05 -3.26 9.19
C GLY A 123 3.57 -3.32 9.39
N VAL A 124 4.28 -3.94 8.44
CA VAL A 124 5.73 -4.11 8.49
C VAL A 124 6.49 -2.84 8.09
N HIS A 125 5.91 -1.96 7.27
CA HIS A 125 6.68 -0.95 6.55
C HIS A 125 7.08 0.27 7.37
N LYS A 126 6.13 0.90 8.08
CA LYS A 126 6.37 2.23 8.64
C LYS A 126 7.50 2.24 9.67
N THR A 127 7.52 1.27 10.58
CA THR A 127 8.54 1.16 11.64
C THR A 127 9.94 0.93 11.05
N VAL A 128 10.03 0.06 10.05
CA VAL A 128 11.29 -0.28 9.36
C VAL A 128 11.80 0.89 8.51
N ALA A 129 10.91 1.57 7.77
CA ALA A 129 11.24 2.72 6.94
C ALA A 129 11.70 3.93 7.78
N VAL A 130 11.04 4.22 8.91
CA VAL A 130 11.46 5.31 9.81
C VAL A 130 12.90 5.10 10.27
N ARG A 131 13.23 3.89 10.71
CA ARG A 131 14.59 3.57 11.16
C ARG A 131 15.62 3.66 10.03
N LEU A 132 15.29 3.15 8.84
CA LEU A 132 16.16 3.22 7.66
C LEU A 132 16.48 4.67 7.30
N LEU A 133 15.44 5.50 7.16
CA LEU A 133 15.58 6.88 6.73
C LEU A 133 16.28 7.76 7.77
N SER A 134 16.02 7.56 9.07
CA SER A 134 16.75 8.29 10.12
C SER A 134 18.25 7.96 10.15
N ARG A 135 18.65 6.75 9.74
CA ARG A 135 20.06 6.34 9.66
C ARG A 135 20.74 6.85 8.40
N LEU A 136 20.04 6.83 7.26
CA LEU A 136 20.59 7.29 5.98
C LEU A 136 20.66 8.82 5.87
N TYR A 137 19.75 9.54 6.54
CA TYR A 137 19.66 10.99 6.47
C TYR A 137 19.71 11.64 7.86
N PRO A 138 20.78 11.41 8.66
CA PRO A 138 20.82 11.83 10.07
C PRO A 138 20.65 13.34 10.25
N GLU A 139 21.28 14.15 9.41
CA GLU A 139 21.21 15.62 9.44
C GLU A 139 19.84 16.18 8.99
N ARG A 140 19.01 15.36 8.32
CA ARG A 140 17.75 15.78 7.70
C ARG A 140 16.57 14.90 8.10
N THR A 141 16.69 14.16 9.21
CA THR A 141 15.72 13.15 9.66
C THR A 141 14.28 13.68 9.64
N GLY A 142 14.03 14.83 10.27
CA GLY A 142 12.68 15.42 10.34
C GLY A 142 12.10 15.74 8.95
N ARG A 143 12.92 16.26 8.02
CA ARG A 143 12.49 16.58 6.65
C ARG A 143 12.17 15.31 5.87
N THR A 144 13.04 14.30 5.95
CA THR A 144 12.88 13.02 5.25
C THR A 144 11.64 12.25 5.74
N LEU A 145 11.44 12.18 7.06
CA LEU A 145 10.24 11.54 7.64
C LEU A 145 8.97 12.33 7.35
N GLY A 146 9.05 13.66 7.33
CA GLY A 146 7.95 14.53 6.92
C GLY A 146 7.51 14.23 5.48
N VAL A 147 8.46 14.17 4.53
CA VAL A 147 8.16 13.81 3.13
C VAL A 147 7.53 12.42 3.02
N LEU A 148 8.08 11.43 3.73
CA LEU A 148 7.51 10.08 3.80
C LEU A 148 6.04 10.13 4.22
N ASP A 149 5.71 10.81 5.32
CA ASP A 149 4.34 10.86 5.84
C ASP A 149 3.38 11.69 5.01
N THR A 150 3.85 12.80 4.43
CA THR A 150 3.07 13.61 3.49
C THR A 150 2.68 12.79 2.27
N LEU A 151 3.62 12.10 1.64
CA LEU A 151 3.34 11.23 0.50
C LEU A 151 2.40 10.08 0.90
N GLY A 152 2.62 9.49 2.08
CA GLY A 152 1.66 8.53 2.63
C GLY A 152 0.24 9.10 2.76
N ALA A 153 0.10 10.30 3.31
CA ALA A 153 -1.19 10.95 3.50
C ALA A 153 -1.92 11.18 2.17
N PHE A 154 -1.20 11.56 1.10
CA PHE A 154 -1.78 11.64 -0.25
C PHE A 154 -2.37 10.30 -0.71
N GLY A 155 -1.76 9.17 -0.38
CA GLY A 155 -2.34 7.85 -0.67
C GLY A 155 -3.70 7.64 0.00
N GLY A 156 -3.84 8.08 1.25
CA GLY A 156 -5.10 8.01 1.98
C GLY A 156 -6.18 8.96 1.47
N VAL A 157 -5.80 10.13 0.94
CA VAL A 157 -6.73 11.07 0.30
C VAL A 157 -7.14 10.59 -1.10
N ALA A 158 -6.18 10.08 -1.88
CA ALA A 158 -6.40 9.65 -3.25
C ALA A 158 -7.29 8.39 -3.33
N ALA A 159 -7.21 7.49 -2.36
CA ALA A 159 -7.94 6.23 -2.42
C ALA A 159 -9.47 6.37 -2.45
N PRO A 160 -10.14 7.10 -1.52
CA PRO A 160 -11.57 7.35 -1.62
C PRO A 160 -11.97 8.07 -2.91
N ALA A 161 -11.18 9.05 -3.35
CA ALA A 161 -11.44 9.76 -4.61
C ALA A 161 -11.38 8.83 -5.83
N ALA A 162 -10.41 7.91 -5.87
CA ALA A 162 -10.27 6.92 -6.93
C ALA A 162 -11.44 5.92 -6.94
N VAL A 163 -11.87 5.46 -5.77
CA VAL A 163 -13.04 4.57 -5.64
C VAL A 163 -14.31 5.25 -6.16
N VAL A 164 -14.53 6.52 -5.78
CA VAL A 164 -15.68 7.30 -6.24
C VAL A 164 -15.60 7.54 -7.75
N ALA A 165 -14.43 7.86 -8.30
CA ALA A 165 -14.26 8.07 -9.73
C ALA A 165 -14.57 6.81 -10.55
N VAL A 166 -14.04 5.66 -10.12
CA VAL A 166 -14.27 4.37 -10.81
C VAL A 166 -15.72 3.91 -10.67
N SER A 167 -16.26 3.93 -9.44
CA SER A 167 -17.65 3.52 -9.19
C SER A 167 -18.65 4.46 -9.88
N GLY A 168 -18.37 5.77 -9.86
CA GLY A 168 -19.20 6.78 -10.50
C GLY A 168 -19.20 6.69 -12.02
N ALA A 169 -18.04 6.45 -12.64
CA ALA A 169 -17.94 6.22 -14.08
C ALA A 169 -18.72 4.96 -14.50
N ALA A 170 -18.71 3.91 -13.67
CA ALA A 170 -19.48 2.70 -13.91
C ALA A 170 -20.99 2.97 -13.87
N ILE A 171 -21.46 3.71 -12.86
CA ILE A 171 -22.88 4.12 -12.72
C ILE A 171 -23.33 4.99 -13.90
N ALA A 172 -22.47 5.90 -14.37
CA ALA A 172 -22.76 6.78 -15.50
C ALA A 172 -22.73 6.07 -16.87
N GLY A 173 -22.36 4.78 -16.93
CA GLY A 173 -22.30 4.01 -18.18
C GLY A 173 -21.16 4.43 -19.13
N VAL A 174 -20.18 5.19 -18.62
CA VAL A 174 -19.03 5.69 -19.40
C VAL A 174 -17.73 4.95 -19.08
N ALA A 175 -17.73 4.10 -18.04
CA ALA A 175 -16.59 3.26 -17.72
C ALA A 175 -16.37 2.17 -18.77
N ALA A 176 -15.10 1.84 -19.01
CA ALA A 176 -14.76 0.63 -19.74
C ALA A 176 -15.28 -0.61 -18.96
N PRO A 177 -15.64 -1.72 -19.63
CA PRO A 177 -16.22 -2.89 -18.98
C PRO A 177 -15.36 -3.52 -17.87
N TRP A 178 -14.04 -3.33 -17.95
CA TRP A 178 -13.06 -3.83 -16.98
C TRP A 178 -12.72 -2.84 -15.86
N LEU A 179 -13.28 -1.62 -15.91
CA LEU A 179 -12.98 -0.55 -14.94
C LEU A 179 -13.98 -0.60 -13.80
N ASP A 180 -13.74 -1.50 -12.86
CA ASP A 180 -14.46 -1.63 -11.59
C ASP A 180 -13.53 -1.46 -10.39
N TRP A 181 -14.04 -1.65 -9.17
CA TRP A 181 -13.22 -1.51 -7.98
C TRP A 181 -12.05 -2.51 -7.90
N HIS A 182 -12.16 -3.69 -8.52
CA HIS A 182 -11.07 -4.68 -8.56
C HIS A 182 -9.86 -4.11 -9.33
N SER A 183 -10.11 -3.31 -10.36
CA SER A 183 -9.05 -2.67 -11.15
C SER A 183 -8.13 -1.75 -10.33
N LEU A 184 -8.65 -1.12 -9.26
CA LEU A 184 -7.85 -0.31 -8.34
C LEU A 184 -6.85 -1.16 -7.56
N PHE A 185 -7.26 -2.35 -7.13
CA PHE A 185 -6.40 -3.30 -6.44
C PHE A 185 -5.41 -3.96 -7.40
N LEU A 186 -5.80 -4.21 -8.65
CA LEU A 186 -4.88 -4.68 -9.70
C LEU A 186 -3.78 -3.65 -9.95
N ALA A 187 -4.14 -2.38 -10.14
CA ALA A 187 -3.17 -1.30 -10.30
C ALA A 187 -2.23 -1.21 -9.08
N GLY A 188 -2.77 -1.32 -7.87
CA GLY A 188 -1.98 -1.37 -6.65
C GLY A 188 -1.00 -2.55 -6.60
N ALA A 189 -1.43 -3.74 -7.01
CA ALA A 189 -0.58 -4.92 -7.10
C ALA A 189 0.56 -4.76 -8.12
N LEU A 190 0.28 -4.17 -9.28
CA LEU A 190 1.30 -3.88 -10.29
C LEU A 190 2.32 -2.87 -9.78
N VAL A 191 1.86 -1.81 -9.10
CA VAL A 191 2.76 -0.83 -8.46
C VAL A 191 3.60 -1.49 -7.36
N ALA A 192 3.02 -2.40 -6.56
CA ALA A 192 3.79 -3.18 -5.57
C ALA A 192 4.88 -4.02 -6.26
N ALA A 193 4.55 -4.73 -7.33
CA ALA A 193 5.50 -5.53 -8.09
C ALA A 193 6.64 -4.69 -8.66
N LEU A 194 6.33 -3.52 -9.23
CA LEU A 194 7.34 -2.56 -9.69
C LEU A 194 8.21 -2.04 -8.54
N ALA A 195 7.60 -1.67 -7.41
CA ALA A 195 8.35 -1.22 -6.24
C ALA A 195 9.31 -2.31 -5.73
N LEU A 196 8.92 -3.59 -5.76
CA LEU A 196 9.80 -4.70 -5.38
C LEU A 196 11.05 -4.78 -6.26
N THR A 197 10.92 -4.58 -7.57
CA THR A 197 12.09 -4.52 -8.47
C THR A 197 13.03 -3.36 -8.11
N GLY A 198 12.47 -2.22 -7.72
CA GLY A 198 13.23 -1.06 -7.24
C GLY A 198 13.94 -1.33 -5.91
N VAL A 199 13.30 -2.03 -4.96
CA VAL A 199 13.92 -2.36 -3.65
C VAL A 199 15.15 -3.26 -3.86
N VAL A 200 15.07 -4.20 -4.77
CA VAL A 200 16.20 -5.09 -5.09
C VAL A 200 17.38 -4.32 -5.70
N ALA A 201 17.12 -3.23 -6.43
CA ALA A 201 18.14 -2.41 -7.09
C ALA A 201 18.73 -1.31 -6.19
N VAL A 202 17.97 -0.80 -5.21
CA VAL A 202 18.34 0.41 -4.45
C VAL A 202 18.83 0.10 -3.03
N VAL A 203 18.39 -1.01 -2.43
CA VAL A 203 18.75 -1.38 -1.06
C VAL A 203 19.76 -2.53 -1.11
N GLU A 204 21.04 -2.21 -1.26
CA GLU A 204 22.17 -3.14 -1.02
C GLU A 204 22.52 -3.21 0.47
#